data_AF-A0A847A4E0-F1
#
_entry.id   AF-A0A847A4E0-F1
#
_cell.length_a   1.000
_cell.length_b   1.000
_cell.length_c   1.000
_cell.angle_alpha   90.00
_cell.angle_beta   90.00
_cell.angle_gamma   90.00
#
_symmetry.space_group_name_H-M   'P 1'
#
loop_
_entity.id
_entity.type
_entity.pdbx_description
1 polymer ?
#
loop_
_entity_poly.entity_id
_entity_poly.type
_entity_poly.pdbx_seq_one_letter_code
_entity_poly.pdbx_strand_id
1 'polypeptide(L)'
;MVHTRRLVAGGALGALIATTFIAPVAAPAFAAVLPSTSVKINEVVTSGGDPGDWIEFLNTGGEPVNLSGFIVRDDKDSNVFTFADGTIIAPGEYLVIDAVEDGVGDFDFGLGKEDQVRLFDPANVLIDEVSWSAHGAPSWGRLDSGELQQTLE
;
A
#
# COMPACT_ATOMS: atom_id res chain seq x y z
N MET A 1 31.54 76.99 48.85
CA MET A 1 30.12 77.00 48.47
C MET A 1 30.02 77.55 47.05
N VAL A 2 29.84 76.69 46.04
CA VAL A 2 28.94 76.88 44.88
C VAL A 2 28.69 75.48 44.32
N HIS A 3 27.43 75.07 44.33
CA HIS A 3 26.88 73.95 43.58
C HIS A 3 26.51 74.44 42.17
N THR A 4 26.66 73.61 41.14
CA THR A 4 25.68 73.48 40.03
C THR A 4 25.94 72.17 39.27
N ARG A 5 24.85 71.57 38.77
CA ARG A 5 24.63 70.16 38.44
C ARG A 5 24.57 69.88 36.91
N ARG A 6 24.97 68.64 36.58
CA ARG A 6 24.41 67.63 35.62
C ARG A 6 24.75 67.64 34.11
N LEU A 7 25.40 66.51 33.72
CA LEU A 7 25.13 65.48 32.70
C LEU A 7 24.93 65.83 31.21
N VAL A 8 25.71 65.17 30.34
CA VAL A 8 25.25 64.58 29.06
C VAL A 8 26.00 63.27 28.80
N ALA A 9 25.26 62.25 28.37
CA ALA A 9 25.72 60.92 27.96
C ALA A 9 25.94 60.84 26.44
N GLY A 10 26.83 59.95 26.01
CA GLY A 10 26.98 59.44 24.64
C GLY A 10 28.02 58.34 24.70
N GLY A 11 27.80 57.08 24.33
CA GLY A 11 27.00 56.54 23.24
C GLY A 11 27.95 55.66 22.44
N ALA A 12 28.31 54.48 22.97
CA ALA A 12 29.22 53.56 22.29
C ALA A 12 28.39 52.56 21.44
N LEU A 13 28.49 52.72 20.12
CA LEU A 13 27.90 51.81 19.14
C LEU A 13 28.73 50.51 19.11
N GLY A 14 28.16 49.42 19.63
CA GLY A 14 28.70 48.07 19.47
C GLY A 14 28.35 47.50 18.10
N ALA A 15 29.35 47.04 17.35
CA ALA A 15 29.18 46.43 16.04
C ALA A 15 28.48 45.07 16.12
N LEU A 16 27.41 44.89 15.34
CA LEU A 16 26.68 43.63 15.19
C LEU A 16 27.28 42.87 13.99
N ILE A 17 27.98 41.77 14.23
CA ILE A 17 28.39 40.83 13.18
C ILE A 17 27.22 39.88 12.94
N ALA A 18 26.48 40.09 11.85
CA ALA A 18 25.46 39.15 11.40
C ALA A 18 26.13 38.01 10.63
N THR A 19 26.26 36.83 11.24
CA THR A 19 26.65 35.60 10.54
C THR A 19 25.41 35.01 9.86
N THR A 20 25.35 35.07 8.54
CA THR A 20 24.31 34.38 7.77
C THR A 20 24.57 32.87 7.81
N PHE A 21 23.79 32.14 8.57
CA PHE A 21 23.68 30.68 8.42
C PHE A 21 22.85 30.39 7.17
N ILE A 22 23.49 29.84 6.13
CA ILE A 22 22.77 29.22 5.01
C ILE A 22 22.44 27.79 5.47
N ALA A 23 21.18 27.53 5.80
CA ALA A 23 20.71 26.16 6.00
C ALA A 23 20.77 25.42 4.65
N PRO A 24 21.27 24.17 4.59
CA PRO A 24 21.14 23.38 3.38
C PRO A 24 19.64 23.15 3.13
N VAL A 25 19.15 23.62 1.99
CA VAL A 25 17.81 23.24 1.51
C VAL A 25 17.92 21.77 1.15
N ALA A 26 17.33 20.90 1.98
CA ALA A 26 17.18 19.50 1.63
C ALA A 26 16.36 19.44 0.34
N ALA A 27 16.99 18.96 -0.74
CA ALA A 27 16.26 18.64 -1.96
C ALA A 27 15.17 17.61 -1.62
N PRO A 28 13.98 17.66 -2.25
CA PRO A 28 13.00 16.60 -2.07
C PRO A 28 13.65 15.29 -2.53
N ALA A 29 13.90 14.38 -1.59
CA ALA A 29 14.22 13.01 -1.94
C ALA A 29 12.96 12.43 -2.58
N PHE A 30 12.96 12.27 -3.90
CA PHE A 30 12.07 11.32 -4.52
C PHE A 30 12.51 9.95 -4.01
N ALA A 31 11.87 9.47 -2.95
CA ALA A 31 11.96 8.06 -2.59
C ALA A 31 11.49 7.30 -3.83
N ALA A 32 12.37 6.49 -4.41
CA ALA A 32 11.94 5.50 -5.37
C ALA A 32 10.93 4.63 -4.61
N VAL A 33 9.65 4.71 -5.00
CA VAL A 33 8.67 3.70 -4.61
C VAL A 33 9.17 2.42 -5.26
N LEU A 34 9.88 1.60 -4.49
CA LEU A 34 10.08 0.23 -4.91
C LEU A 34 8.69 -0.38 -5.08
N PRO A 35 8.43 -1.16 -6.15
CA PRO A 35 7.17 -1.88 -6.24
C PRO A 35 6.97 -2.63 -4.92
N SER A 36 5.81 -2.46 -4.28
CA SER A 36 5.55 -3.05 -2.97
C SER A 36 5.36 -4.56 -3.14
N THR A 37 6.45 -5.30 -3.18
CA THR A 37 6.45 -6.77 -3.24
C THR A 37 5.91 -7.42 -1.96
N SER A 38 5.55 -6.61 -0.97
CA SER A 38 5.04 -7.06 0.32
C SER A 38 3.57 -7.45 0.31
N VAL A 39 2.79 -6.99 -0.68
CA VAL A 39 1.40 -7.41 -0.81
C VAL A 39 1.35 -8.77 -1.48
N LYS A 40 0.71 -9.72 -0.80
CA LYS A 40 0.56 -11.11 -1.21
C LYS A 40 -0.90 -11.49 -1.31
N ILE A 41 -1.24 -12.27 -2.31
CA ILE A 41 -2.54 -12.95 -2.39
C ILE A 41 -2.53 -14.01 -1.28
N ASN A 42 -3.30 -13.77 -0.22
CA ASN A 42 -3.29 -14.59 0.98
C ASN A 42 -4.28 -15.75 0.88
N GLU A 43 -5.49 -15.49 0.38
CA GLU A 43 -6.53 -16.50 0.32
C GLU A 43 -7.45 -16.26 -0.88
N VAL A 44 -7.96 -17.34 -1.46
CA VAL A 44 -8.96 -17.29 -2.52
C VAL A 44 -10.09 -18.28 -2.25
N VAL A 45 -11.32 -17.79 -2.36
CA VAL A 45 -12.52 -18.63 -2.46
C VAL A 45 -12.97 -18.65 -3.90
N THR A 46 -13.13 -19.86 -4.42
CA THR A 46 -13.26 -20.11 -5.86
C THR A 46 -14.50 -20.93 -6.18
N SER A 47 -15.36 -21.23 -5.21
CA SER A 47 -16.47 -22.18 -5.38
C SER A 47 -17.83 -21.50 -5.52
N GLY A 48 -17.88 -20.18 -5.65
CA GLY A 48 -19.13 -19.42 -5.73
C GLY A 48 -20.02 -19.61 -4.50
N GLY A 49 -19.41 -19.63 -3.30
CA GLY A 49 -20.13 -19.68 -2.02
C GLY A 49 -20.93 -18.40 -1.74
N ASP A 50 -21.54 -18.28 -0.56
CA ASP A 50 -22.10 -17.01 -0.06
C ASP A 50 -20.98 -16.31 0.73
N PRO A 51 -20.51 -15.10 0.32
CA PRO A 51 -21.15 -14.18 -0.60
C PRO A 51 -20.81 -14.38 -2.09
N GLY A 52 -19.67 -14.95 -2.44
CA GLY A 52 -19.27 -15.24 -3.82
C GLY A 52 -17.84 -15.76 -3.89
N ASP A 53 -17.21 -15.66 -5.06
CA ASP A 53 -15.76 -15.76 -5.13
C ASP A 53 -15.13 -14.52 -4.49
N TRP A 54 -14.00 -14.70 -3.80
CA TRP A 54 -13.28 -13.58 -3.20
C TRP A 54 -11.78 -13.84 -3.13
N ILE A 55 -11.04 -12.75 -3.03
CA ILE A 55 -9.58 -12.70 -2.98
C ILE A 55 -9.18 -11.85 -1.77
N GLU A 56 -8.39 -12.42 -0.87
CA GLU A 56 -7.76 -11.68 0.22
C GLU A 56 -6.30 -11.39 -0.10
N PHE A 57 -5.89 -10.18 0.25
CA PHE A 57 -4.53 -9.70 0.16
C PHE A 57 -3.99 -9.42 1.57
N LEU A 58 -2.73 -9.77 1.81
CA LEU A 58 -2.00 -9.48 3.04
C LEU A 58 -0.81 -8.57 2.72
N ASN A 59 -0.65 -7.48 3.46
CA ASN A 59 0.61 -6.74 3.48
C ASN A 59 1.59 -7.37 4.47
N THR A 60 2.53 -8.16 3.97
CA THR A 60 3.59 -8.81 4.77
C THR A 60 4.73 -7.87 5.19
N GLY A 61 4.67 -6.61 4.75
CA GLY A 61 5.72 -5.61 4.97
C GLY A 61 5.58 -4.86 6.28
N GLY A 62 6.57 -4.02 6.58
CA GLY A 62 6.59 -3.16 7.78
C GLY A 62 5.97 -1.77 7.60
N GLU A 63 5.54 -1.41 6.40
CA GLU A 63 5.00 -0.08 6.06
C GLU A 63 3.65 -0.20 5.34
N PRO A 64 2.74 0.79 5.47
CA PRO A 64 1.48 0.80 4.71
C PRO A 64 1.73 0.81 3.20
N VAL A 65 0.94 0.04 2.46
CA VAL A 65 0.99 -0.01 0.99
C VAL A 65 -0.26 0.65 0.42
N ASN A 66 -0.06 1.60 -0.50
CA ASN A 66 -1.13 2.19 -1.30
C ASN A 66 -1.33 1.37 -2.59
N LEU A 67 -2.51 0.77 -2.73
CA LEU A 67 -2.92 -0.04 -3.87
C LEU A 67 -3.61 0.75 -4.98
N SER A 68 -3.67 2.08 -4.91
CA SER A 68 -4.29 2.90 -5.97
C SER A 68 -3.80 2.50 -7.36
N GLY A 69 -4.70 2.06 -8.23
CA GLY A 69 -4.38 1.66 -9.60
C GLY A 69 -3.69 0.30 -9.74
N PHE A 70 -3.50 -0.48 -8.66
CA PHE A 70 -3.08 -1.87 -8.79
C PHE A 70 -4.16 -2.67 -9.52
N ILE A 71 -3.72 -3.70 -10.23
CA ILE A 71 -4.56 -4.46 -11.15
C ILE A 71 -4.59 -5.93 -10.71
N VAL A 72 -5.78 -6.49 -10.63
CA VAL A 72 -6.01 -7.92 -10.39
C VAL A 72 -6.56 -8.55 -11.66
N ARG A 73 -6.04 -9.71 -12.04
CA ARG A 73 -6.50 -10.52 -13.18
C ARG A 73 -6.59 -11.99 -12.77
N ASP A 74 -7.51 -12.73 -13.39
CA ASP A 74 -7.51 -14.19 -13.34
C ASP A 74 -6.53 -14.78 -14.39
N ASP A 75 -6.75 -16.00 -14.89
CA ASP A 75 -6.01 -16.58 -16.01
C ASP A 75 -6.14 -15.80 -17.35
N LYS A 76 -7.14 -14.93 -17.52
CA LYS A 76 -7.39 -14.15 -18.72
C LYS A 76 -6.97 -12.69 -18.55
N ASP A 77 -6.15 -12.21 -19.48
CA ASP A 77 -5.71 -10.81 -19.49
C ASP A 77 -6.85 -9.79 -19.68
N SER A 78 -7.99 -10.23 -20.21
CA SER A 78 -9.19 -9.40 -20.40
C SER A 78 -9.98 -9.16 -19.11
N ASN A 79 -9.78 -10.00 -18.08
CA ASN A 79 -10.49 -9.91 -16.82
C ASN A 79 -9.68 -9.01 -15.89
N VAL A 80 -10.23 -7.85 -15.56
CA VAL A 80 -9.48 -6.76 -14.94
C VAL A 80 -10.30 -6.13 -13.83
N PHE A 81 -9.81 -6.26 -12.61
CA PHE A 81 -10.21 -5.41 -11.50
C PHE A 81 -9.09 -4.40 -11.20
N THR A 82 -9.46 -3.14 -10.96
CA THR A 82 -8.49 -2.08 -10.61
C THR A 82 -8.88 -1.44 -9.29
N PHE A 83 -7.94 -1.41 -8.34
CA PHE A 83 -8.16 -0.77 -7.06
C PHE A 83 -8.37 0.74 -7.18
N ALA A 84 -9.40 1.24 -6.51
CA ALA A 84 -9.70 2.66 -6.43
C ALA A 84 -8.60 3.46 -5.73
N ASP A 85 -8.53 4.75 -6.05
CA ASP A 85 -7.61 5.68 -5.41
C ASP A 85 -7.84 5.75 -3.90
N GLY A 86 -6.75 5.75 -3.14
CA GLY A 86 -6.75 5.81 -1.68
C GLY A 86 -6.92 4.46 -0.97
N THR A 87 -6.98 3.34 -1.71
CA THR A 87 -6.95 2.01 -1.12
C THR A 87 -5.61 1.75 -0.44
N ILE A 88 -5.59 1.55 0.88
CA ILE A 88 -4.36 1.34 1.65
C ILE A 88 -4.49 0.08 2.51
N ILE A 89 -3.44 -0.76 2.50
CA ILE A 89 -3.29 -1.88 3.43
C ILE A 89 -2.16 -1.57 4.41
N ALA A 90 -2.47 -1.49 5.70
CA ALA A 90 -1.47 -1.27 6.75
C ALA A 90 -0.59 -2.53 6.97
N PRO A 91 0.57 -2.41 7.65
CA PRO A 91 1.45 -3.55 7.93
C PRO A 91 0.72 -4.68 8.65
N GLY A 92 0.79 -5.90 8.12
CA GLY A 92 0.15 -7.09 8.71
C GLY A 92 -1.37 -7.14 8.59
N GLU A 93 -1.99 -6.15 7.94
CA GLU A 93 -3.43 -6.13 7.72
C GLU A 93 -3.83 -6.81 6.41
N TYR A 94 -5.11 -7.16 6.35
CA TYR A 94 -5.74 -7.85 5.23
C TYR A 94 -6.71 -6.93 4.49
N LEU A 95 -6.90 -7.19 3.21
CA LEU A 95 -7.93 -6.57 2.39
C LEU A 95 -8.60 -7.64 1.53
N VAL A 96 -9.93 -7.67 1.54
CA VAL A 96 -10.73 -8.61 0.74
C VAL A 96 -11.41 -7.86 -0.39
N ILE A 97 -11.42 -8.45 -1.58
CA ILE A 97 -12.34 -8.10 -2.65
C ILE A 97 -13.19 -9.31 -3.01
N ASP A 98 -14.44 -9.10 -3.38
CA ASP A 98 -15.42 -10.13 -3.75
C ASP A 98 -16.06 -9.86 -5.12
N ALA A 99 -16.70 -10.88 -5.68
CA ALA A 99 -17.37 -10.85 -6.98
C ALA A 99 -18.87 -10.47 -6.90
N VAL A 100 -19.31 -9.91 -5.77
CA VAL A 100 -20.73 -9.74 -5.45
C VAL A 100 -21.14 -8.32 -5.72
N GLU A 101 -22.28 -8.16 -6.40
CA GLU A 101 -22.90 -6.85 -6.59
C GLU A 101 -23.12 -6.18 -5.22
N ASP A 102 -22.62 -4.95 -5.06
CA ASP A 102 -22.58 -4.18 -3.80
C ASP A 102 -21.63 -4.70 -2.70
N GLY A 103 -20.79 -5.70 -2.99
CA GLY A 103 -19.72 -6.16 -2.11
C GLY A 103 -18.47 -5.27 -2.12
N VAL A 104 -17.43 -5.66 -1.37
CA VAL A 104 -16.17 -4.92 -1.36
C VAL A 104 -15.41 -5.32 -2.63
N GLY A 105 -15.20 -4.39 -3.56
CA GLY A 105 -14.43 -4.64 -4.79
C GLY A 105 -15.27 -5.02 -6.01
N ASP A 106 -16.32 -5.84 -5.87
CA ASP A 106 -17.27 -6.18 -6.94
C ASP A 106 -16.60 -6.45 -8.31
N PHE A 107 -15.69 -7.43 -8.34
CA PHE A 107 -15.05 -7.82 -9.60
C PHE A 107 -15.99 -8.71 -10.43
N ASP A 108 -16.01 -8.49 -11.75
CA ASP A 108 -17.04 -9.04 -12.64
C ASP A 108 -16.64 -10.35 -13.36
N PHE A 109 -15.60 -11.02 -12.88
CA PHE A 109 -15.11 -12.31 -13.37
C PHE A 109 -15.23 -13.40 -12.30
N GLY A 110 -15.25 -14.67 -12.70
CA GLY A 110 -15.31 -15.80 -11.77
C GLY A 110 -13.93 -16.43 -11.55
N LEU A 111 -13.73 -17.08 -10.41
CA LEU A 111 -12.54 -17.86 -10.09
C LEU A 111 -12.83 -19.35 -10.29
N GLY A 112 -12.39 -19.88 -11.44
CA GLY A 112 -12.74 -21.20 -11.92
C GLY A 112 -12.10 -22.38 -11.16
N LYS A 113 -12.39 -23.61 -11.62
CA LYS A 113 -11.85 -24.84 -11.03
C LYS A 113 -10.34 -24.99 -11.20
N GLU A 114 -9.82 -24.58 -12.35
CA GLU A 114 -8.40 -24.58 -12.69
C GLU A 114 -8.11 -23.20 -13.23
N ASP A 115 -7.48 -22.37 -12.40
CA ASP A 115 -7.43 -20.93 -12.60
C ASP A 115 -6.28 -20.33 -11.76
N GLN A 116 -6.14 -19.01 -11.81
CA GLN A 116 -5.08 -18.25 -11.19
C GLN A 116 -5.60 -16.87 -10.76
N VAL A 117 -4.93 -16.25 -9.77
CA VAL A 117 -4.99 -14.80 -9.54
C VAL A 117 -3.61 -14.20 -9.73
N ARG A 118 -3.55 -13.04 -10.38
CA ARG A 118 -2.35 -12.25 -10.61
C ARG A 118 -2.57 -10.82 -10.12
N LEU A 119 -1.66 -10.33 -9.29
CA LEU A 119 -1.62 -8.95 -8.83
C LEU A 119 -0.50 -8.21 -9.56
N PHE A 120 -0.82 -7.08 -10.18
CA PHE A 120 0.11 -6.19 -10.85
C PHE A 120 0.09 -4.80 -10.22
N ASP A 121 1.22 -4.10 -10.28
CA ASP A 121 1.27 -2.68 -9.99
C ASP A 121 0.72 -1.83 -11.16
N PRO A 122 0.55 -0.49 -11.00
CA PRO A 122 0.05 0.38 -12.05
C PRO A 122 0.96 0.45 -13.30
N ALA A 123 2.22 0.02 -13.19
CA ALA A 123 3.15 -0.10 -14.31
C ALA A 123 3.07 -1.46 -15.02
N ASN A 124 2.08 -2.29 -14.67
CA ASN A 124 1.90 -3.68 -15.14
C ASN A 124 3.06 -4.61 -14.77
N VAL A 125 3.81 -4.31 -13.70
CA VAL A 125 4.78 -5.25 -13.14
C VAL A 125 4.04 -6.26 -12.26
N LEU A 126 4.27 -7.54 -12.49
CA LEU A 126 3.71 -8.61 -11.66
C LEU A 126 4.29 -8.54 -10.25
N ILE A 127 3.42 -8.44 -9.25
CA ILE A 127 3.74 -8.36 -7.82
C ILE A 127 3.61 -9.73 -7.15
N ASP A 128 2.53 -10.44 -7.45
CA ASP A 128 2.26 -11.75 -6.89
C ASP A 128 1.33 -12.55 -7.80
N GLU A 129 1.45 -13.87 -7.73
CA GLU A 129 0.56 -14.78 -8.42
C GLU A 129 0.33 -16.05 -7.61
N VAL A 130 -0.86 -16.63 -7.78
CA VAL A 130 -1.19 -17.97 -7.29
C VAL A 130 -2.04 -18.70 -8.34
N SER A 131 -1.93 -20.03 -8.37
CA SER A 131 -2.69 -20.88 -9.29
C SER A 131 -3.16 -22.15 -8.59
N TRP A 132 -4.29 -22.69 -9.01
CA TRP A 132 -4.86 -23.93 -8.47
C TRP A 132 -5.44 -24.80 -9.58
N SER A 133 -5.65 -26.09 -9.27
CA SER A 133 -6.18 -27.09 -10.22
C SER A 133 -7.52 -27.70 -9.81
N ALA A 134 -8.06 -27.27 -8.67
CA ALA A 134 -9.39 -27.61 -8.21
C ALA A 134 -9.96 -26.43 -7.41
N HIS A 135 -11.29 -26.34 -7.30
CA HIS A 135 -11.90 -25.37 -6.39
C HIS A 135 -11.41 -25.57 -4.95
N GLY A 136 -11.27 -24.47 -4.21
CA GLY A 136 -11.12 -24.49 -2.77
C GLY A 136 -12.33 -25.12 -2.09
N ALA A 137 -12.09 -25.79 -0.96
CA ALA A 137 -13.13 -26.43 -0.15
C ALA A 137 -12.73 -26.32 1.33
N PRO A 138 -12.93 -25.16 1.97
CA PRO A 138 -13.72 -23.99 1.55
C PRO A 138 -12.95 -23.01 0.64
N SER A 139 -11.63 -22.87 0.84
CA SER A 139 -10.77 -21.90 0.17
C SER A 139 -9.37 -22.47 -0.07
N TRP A 140 -8.52 -21.68 -0.74
CA TRP A 140 -7.08 -21.89 -0.78
C TRP A 140 -6.37 -20.78 -0.02
N GLY A 141 -5.64 -21.11 1.04
CA GLY A 141 -4.85 -20.17 1.85
C GLY A 141 -3.36 -20.33 1.61
N ARG A 142 -2.63 -19.21 1.67
CA ARG A 142 -1.18 -19.14 1.51
C ARG A 142 -0.48 -19.61 2.79
N LEU A 143 0.46 -20.53 2.64
CA LEU A 143 1.40 -20.93 3.68
C LEU A 143 2.58 -19.95 3.78
N ASP A 144 3.33 -20.00 4.87
CA ASP A 144 4.59 -19.27 5.03
C ASP A 144 5.60 -19.58 3.91
N SER A 145 5.52 -20.77 3.30
CA SER A 145 6.33 -21.17 2.15
C SER A 145 5.95 -20.42 0.86
N GLY A 146 4.77 -19.79 0.84
CA GLY A 146 4.17 -19.16 -0.32
C GLY A 146 3.32 -20.10 -1.18
N GLU A 147 3.25 -21.39 -0.86
CA GLU A 147 2.36 -22.34 -1.53
C GLU A 147 0.91 -22.18 -1.04
N LEU A 148 -0.06 -22.46 -1.91
CA LEU A 148 -1.46 -22.56 -1.51
C LEU A 148 -1.78 -23.94 -0.94
N GLN A 149 -2.55 -23.96 0.15
CA GLN A 149 -3.12 -25.16 0.74
C GLN A 149 -4.62 -24.97 0.92
N GLN A 150 -5.40 -26.05 0.77
CA GLN A 150 -6.81 -26.00 1.19
C GLN A 150 -6.89 -25.72 2.69
N THR A 151 -7.70 -24.74 3.05
CA THR A 151 -8.04 -24.46 4.45
C THR A 151 -9.07 -25.47 4.95
N LEU A 152 -9.24 -25.56 6.26
CA LEU A 152 -10.33 -26.30 6.90
C LEU A 152 -10.93 -25.30 7.89
N GLU A 153 -12.17 -24.84 7.69
CA GLU A 153 -12.84 -24.00 8.71
C GLU A 153 -13.17 -24.80 9.98
#